data_AF-A0A061R1T4-F1
#
_entry.id   AF-A0A061R1T4-F1
#
_cell.length_a   1.000
_cell.length_b   1.000
_cell.length_c   1.000
_cell.angle_alpha   90.00
_cell.angle_beta   90.00
_cell.angle_gamma   90.00
#
_symmetry.space_group_name_H-M   'P 1'
#
loop_
_entity.id
_entity.type
_entity.pdbx_description
1 polymer ?
#
loop_
_entity_poly.entity_id
_entity_poly.type
_entity_poly.pdbx_seq_one_letter_code
_entity_poly.pdbx_strand_id
1 'polypeptide(L)'
;MNSAVLSRSSAFSGSRSVVCRRSSLPTQFRTGASVELKRSHAVLVRSRSCSVKTCAAYWPAGPGFWETRDRGADVVENFGQQRWRVHEETGRYWRHTLLLFRSRVLTQLKYPLMLIGLISAAVCQTYSHYSSLGVALGQAPLVPFTLTSTVIGLLLVFRTNASYARFWEARSLWGLIVNRTRDLNRQTATWFSKSAPAKHHSMRACFQRWTAAFVYSLKCHLREKGDLAADLKDILPPRELEALLAAKHRPLYALQVLSELVAASDASVFLKGQMDENLTQLEDALGACEKILRTPIPASYTRQTSRFLVLWLTCLPLALWGPCGWATIPIAVLIAFCMLGIEEIGVSIEEPFTHLSLDAICGTITANTRELVETHGPRPGDANGAAPSGSVSQAVSAN
;
A
#
# COMPACT_ATOMS: atom_id res chain seq x y z
N MET A 1 -51.91 -24.56 42.39
CA MET A 1 -50.49 -24.19 42.64
C MET A 1 -50.17 -23.07 41.65
N ASN A 2 -50.62 -21.82 41.81
CA ASN A 2 -50.66 -20.87 42.95
C ASN A 2 -49.32 -20.18 43.22
N SER A 3 -49.38 -18.84 43.37
CA SER A 3 -48.29 -17.90 43.75
C SER A 3 -47.17 -17.75 42.69
N ALA A 4 -46.93 -16.61 42.02
CA ALA A 4 -47.38 -15.20 42.14
C ALA A 4 -46.86 -14.40 43.37
N VAL A 5 -46.91 -13.05 43.28
CA VAL A 5 -46.49 -11.99 44.26
C VAL A 5 -45.03 -11.50 44.08
N LEU A 6 -44.73 -10.39 43.35
CA LEU A 6 -44.70 -8.94 43.73
C LEU A 6 -43.36 -8.49 44.39
N SER A 7 -42.84 -7.23 44.33
CA SER A 7 -43.18 -5.96 43.63
C SER A 7 -42.05 -4.89 43.77
N ARG A 8 -42.24 -3.71 43.15
CA ARG A 8 -41.51 -2.40 43.19
C ARG A 8 -40.49 -2.19 42.05
N SER A 9 -40.65 -1.29 41.06
CA SER A 9 -41.53 -0.13 40.79
C SER A 9 -41.06 1.27 41.27
N SER A 10 -40.28 1.94 40.43
CA SER A 10 -40.40 3.36 40.01
C SER A 10 -39.39 3.60 38.86
N ALA A 11 -39.69 4.01 37.63
CA ALA A 11 -40.64 4.98 37.06
C ALA A 11 -40.19 6.45 37.16
N PHE A 12 -39.59 6.98 36.08
CA PHE A 12 -40.04 8.24 35.47
C PHE A 12 -39.68 8.35 33.98
N SER A 13 -40.36 9.23 33.24
CA SER A 13 -40.30 9.38 31.78
C SER A 13 -39.57 10.67 31.35
N GLY A 14 -39.06 10.72 30.11
CA GLY A 14 -38.30 11.89 29.64
C GLY A 14 -37.90 11.92 28.16
N SER A 15 -38.81 11.62 27.23
CA SER A 15 -38.51 11.77 25.78
C SER A 15 -38.39 13.24 25.38
N ARG A 16 -37.30 13.61 24.69
CA ARG A 16 -37.19 14.83 23.87
C ARG A 16 -36.22 14.64 22.70
N SER A 17 -36.78 14.48 21.51
CA SER A 17 -36.06 14.52 20.23
C SER A 17 -35.61 15.95 19.90
N VAL A 18 -34.32 16.14 19.63
CA VAL A 18 -33.80 17.45 19.18
C VAL A 18 -33.89 17.54 17.66
N VAL A 19 -34.99 18.11 17.17
CA VAL A 19 -35.15 18.48 15.75
C VAL A 19 -34.43 19.79 15.50
N CYS A 20 -33.29 19.76 14.82
CA CYS A 20 -32.56 20.96 14.42
C CYS A 20 -33.31 21.68 13.27
N ARG A 21 -34.20 22.62 13.61
CA ARG A 21 -34.96 23.39 12.63
C ARG A 21 -34.05 24.31 11.80
N ARG A 22 -34.37 24.46 10.51
CA ARG A 22 -33.96 25.62 9.70
C ARG A 22 -34.57 26.89 10.31
N SER A 23 -33.77 27.95 10.45
CA SER A 23 -34.23 29.31 10.77
C SER A 23 -33.85 30.26 9.64
N SER A 24 -34.84 30.67 8.86
CA SER A 24 -34.75 31.75 7.86
C SER A 24 -34.94 33.12 8.51
N LEU A 25 -34.25 34.16 8.01
CA LEU A 25 -34.57 35.61 8.06
C LEU A 25 -33.34 36.38 7.52
N PRO A 26 -33.46 37.64 7.04
CA PRO A 26 -34.47 38.19 6.13
C PRO A 26 -33.86 38.81 4.85
N THR A 27 -34.70 39.10 3.86
CA THR A 27 -34.33 39.86 2.65
C THR A 27 -34.80 41.31 2.77
N GLN A 28 -33.96 42.31 2.41
CA GLN A 28 -34.33 43.52 1.61
C GLN A 28 -33.20 44.58 1.57
N PHE A 29 -32.89 45.11 0.37
CA PHE A 29 -32.62 46.54 -0.02
C PHE A 29 -31.57 47.37 0.81
N ARG A 30 -30.78 48.34 0.32
CA ARG A 30 -30.58 49.12 -0.94
C ARG A 30 -29.25 49.92 -0.76
N THR A 31 -28.53 50.53 -1.73
CA THR A 31 -28.57 50.68 -3.20
C THR A 31 -27.15 51.01 -3.72
N GLY A 32 -26.83 50.70 -4.99
CA GLY A 32 -26.09 51.60 -5.90
C GLY A 32 -24.57 51.81 -5.75
N ALA A 33 -23.81 51.22 -6.69
CA ALA A 33 -22.55 51.77 -7.21
C ALA A 33 -22.26 51.17 -8.60
N SER A 34 -22.53 51.92 -9.67
CA SER A 34 -22.21 51.49 -11.05
C SER A 34 -20.81 51.98 -11.43
N VAL A 35 -19.90 51.06 -11.79
CA VAL A 35 -18.68 51.40 -12.52
C VAL A 35 -18.59 50.50 -13.75
N GLU A 36 -18.38 51.15 -14.89
CA GLU A 36 -18.40 50.59 -16.23
C GLU A 36 -17.05 49.96 -16.59
N LEU A 37 -17.03 48.76 -17.18
CA LEU A 37 -15.82 48.16 -17.74
C LEU A 37 -16.11 47.39 -19.03
N LYS A 38 -15.26 47.63 -20.03
CA LYS A 38 -15.54 47.36 -21.45
C LYS A 38 -15.35 45.89 -21.85
N ARG A 39 -16.10 45.49 -22.88
CA ARG A 39 -15.90 44.24 -23.63
C ARG A 39 -14.43 44.06 -24.05
N SER A 40 -13.91 42.83 -23.98
CA SER A 40 -12.88 42.35 -24.92
C SER A 40 -12.80 40.82 -24.98
N HIS A 41 -12.75 40.31 -26.21
CA HIS A 41 -12.32 38.97 -26.63
C HIS A 41 -12.80 37.72 -25.85
N ALA A 42 -13.95 37.18 -26.28
CA ALA A 42 -14.20 35.75 -26.17
C ALA A 42 -13.31 34.99 -27.17
N VAL A 43 -12.54 34.01 -26.70
CA VAL A 43 -11.71 33.14 -27.56
C VAL A 43 -12.55 31.93 -27.99
N LEU A 44 -12.82 31.81 -29.30
CA LEU A 44 -13.47 30.61 -29.85
C LEU A 44 -12.56 29.39 -29.70
N VAL A 45 -12.98 28.42 -28.88
CA VAL A 45 -12.42 27.06 -28.89
C VAL A 45 -12.90 26.35 -30.15
N ARG A 46 -12.19 26.59 -31.27
CA ARG A 46 -12.53 26.05 -32.58
C ARG A 46 -12.15 24.57 -32.65
N SER A 47 -13.14 23.70 -32.44
CA SER A 47 -12.99 22.25 -32.62
C SER A 47 -12.30 21.92 -33.94
N ARG A 48 -11.19 21.18 -33.87
CA ARG A 48 -10.51 20.59 -35.03
C ARG A 48 -10.57 19.07 -34.89
N SER A 49 -11.16 18.41 -35.87
CA SER A 49 -11.11 16.96 -36.02
C SER A 49 -9.64 16.50 -36.00
N CYS A 50 -9.27 15.65 -35.04
CA CYS A 50 -7.91 15.16 -34.92
C CYS A 50 -7.73 13.95 -35.84
N SER A 51 -6.90 14.11 -36.87
CA SER A 51 -6.60 13.00 -37.80
C SER A 51 -5.79 11.91 -37.09
N VAL A 52 -6.16 10.65 -37.34
CA VAL A 52 -5.65 9.44 -36.65
C VAL A 52 -4.11 9.27 -36.78
N LYS A 53 -3.46 10.00 -37.69
CA LYS A 53 -2.02 9.84 -37.98
C LYS A 53 -1.07 10.59 -37.03
N THR A 54 -1.54 11.50 -36.18
CA THR A 54 -0.66 12.31 -35.29
C THR A 54 -0.34 11.67 -33.93
N CYS A 55 -1.01 10.61 -33.50
CA CYS A 55 -0.81 9.99 -32.19
C CYS A 55 0.54 9.25 -32.01
N ALA A 56 1.27 8.99 -33.10
CA ALA A 56 2.54 8.26 -33.07
C ALA A 56 3.72 9.07 -32.50
N ALA A 57 3.63 10.41 -32.45
CA ALA A 57 4.77 11.29 -32.20
C ALA A 57 5.06 11.61 -30.71
N TYR A 58 4.23 11.15 -29.78
CA TYR A 58 4.35 11.48 -28.33
C TYR A 58 4.62 10.27 -27.44
N TRP A 59 4.98 9.11 -28.03
CA TRP A 59 5.27 7.88 -27.30
C TRP A 59 6.77 7.66 -27.17
N PRO A 60 7.39 7.85 -25.99
CA PRO A 60 8.76 7.41 -25.76
C PRO A 60 8.80 5.87 -25.78
N ALA A 61 9.19 5.32 -26.92
CA ALA A 61 9.15 3.89 -27.22
C ALA A 61 10.27 3.10 -26.52
N GLY A 62 10.28 3.12 -25.18
CA GLY A 62 11.17 2.30 -24.36
C GLY A 62 10.53 0.94 -23.99
N PRO A 63 11.00 -0.19 -24.54
CA PRO A 63 10.48 -1.53 -24.23
C PRO A 63 10.96 -2.06 -22.85
N GLY A 64 10.96 -1.22 -21.81
CA GLY A 64 11.41 -1.56 -20.45
C GLY A 64 10.39 -1.34 -19.33
N PHE A 65 9.21 -0.75 -19.59
CA PHE A 65 8.25 -0.31 -18.56
C PHE A 65 7.73 -1.41 -17.61
N TRP A 66 7.74 -2.68 -18.03
CA TRP A 66 7.43 -3.84 -17.18
C TRP A 66 8.60 -4.83 -17.09
N GLU A 67 9.81 -4.39 -17.47
CA GLU A 67 10.95 -5.28 -17.70
C GLU A 67 12.30 -4.65 -17.34
N THR A 68 12.31 -3.78 -16.33
CA THR A 68 13.48 -3.60 -15.45
C THR A 68 13.75 -4.90 -14.70
N ARG A 69 14.28 -5.88 -15.43
CA ARG A 69 14.81 -7.16 -14.92
C ARG A 69 16.19 -6.92 -14.28
N ASP A 70 16.27 -5.88 -13.48
CA ASP A 70 17.51 -5.43 -12.87
C ASP A 70 17.80 -6.25 -11.62
N ARG A 71 18.90 -7.01 -11.71
CA ARG A 71 19.40 -7.88 -10.66
C ARG A 71 19.97 -7.02 -9.52
N GLY A 72 19.11 -6.57 -8.62
CA GLY A 72 19.52 -5.83 -7.43
C GLY A 72 18.35 -5.45 -6.52
N ALA A 73 17.36 -4.72 -7.06
CA ALA A 73 16.24 -4.23 -6.26
C ALA A 73 14.95 -4.14 -7.10
N ASP A 74 13.89 -4.81 -6.63
CA ASP A 74 12.52 -4.59 -7.08
C ASP A 74 12.01 -3.24 -6.53
N VAL A 75 12.53 -2.12 -7.05
CA VAL A 75 12.15 -0.77 -6.59
C VAL A 75 10.75 -0.44 -7.08
N VAL A 76 9.75 -0.83 -6.28
CA VAL A 76 8.40 -0.29 -6.38
C VAL A 76 8.46 1.20 -6.04
N GLU A 77 8.66 2.04 -7.04
CA GLU A 77 8.71 3.50 -6.86
C GLU A 77 7.35 4.08 -6.43
N ASN A 78 7.37 5.14 -5.62
CA ASN A 78 6.16 5.85 -5.19
C ASN A 78 5.31 6.38 -6.37
N PHE A 79 4.00 6.44 -6.18
CA PHE A 79 3.05 6.84 -7.23
C PHE A 79 2.82 8.36 -7.25
N GLY A 80 3.73 9.09 -7.90
CA GLY A 80 3.64 10.55 -8.02
C GLY A 80 2.55 11.07 -8.98
N GLN A 81 2.28 12.38 -8.94
CA GLN A 81 1.23 13.06 -9.71
C GLN A 81 1.31 12.92 -11.25
N GLN A 82 2.48 12.56 -11.79
CA GLN A 82 2.62 12.22 -13.21
C GLN A 82 2.16 10.78 -13.50
N ARG A 83 2.50 9.83 -12.62
CA ARG A 83 2.03 8.43 -12.70
C ARG A 83 0.53 8.33 -12.48
N TRP A 84 -0.05 9.16 -11.62
CA TRP A 84 -1.50 9.24 -11.43
C TRP A 84 -2.22 9.63 -12.74
N ARG A 85 -1.78 10.70 -13.41
CA ARG A 85 -2.34 11.11 -14.71
C ARG A 85 -2.24 10.01 -15.78
N VAL A 86 -1.09 9.34 -15.88
CA VAL A 86 -0.90 8.18 -16.81
C VAL A 86 -1.77 6.98 -16.42
N HIS A 87 -2.18 6.85 -15.15
CA HIS A 87 -3.11 5.82 -14.69
C HIS A 87 -4.58 6.19 -14.94
N GLU A 88 -4.93 7.47 -14.98
CA GLU A 88 -6.27 7.97 -15.32
C GLU A 88 -6.58 7.88 -16.83
N GLU A 89 -5.55 7.88 -17.70
CA GLU A 89 -5.70 7.78 -19.15
C GLU A 89 -6.53 6.57 -19.61
N THR A 90 -7.61 6.82 -20.36
CA THR A 90 -8.49 5.78 -20.92
C THR A 90 -7.75 4.78 -21.83
N GLY A 91 -6.60 5.18 -22.40
CA GLY A 91 -5.72 4.29 -23.18
C GLY A 91 -5.17 3.10 -22.37
N ARG A 92 -5.21 3.17 -21.03
CA ARG A 92 -4.79 2.08 -20.12
C ARG A 92 -5.40 0.73 -20.47
N TYR A 93 -6.69 0.67 -20.83
CA TYR A 93 -7.38 -0.60 -21.09
C TYR A 93 -6.74 -1.35 -22.25
N TRP A 94 -6.52 -0.69 -23.39
CA TRP A 94 -5.84 -1.30 -24.53
C TRP A 94 -4.38 -1.61 -24.24
N ARG A 95 -3.68 -0.73 -23.51
CA ARG A 95 -2.29 -0.97 -23.08
C ARG A 95 -2.15 -2.23 -22.23
N HIS A 96 -3.06 -2.47 -21.28
CA HIS A 96 -3.05 -3.67 -20.44
C HIS A 96 -3.43 -4.92 -21.23
N THR A 97 -4.46 -4.85 -22.10
CA THR A 97 -4.87 -5.98 -22.96
C THR A 97 -3.77 -6.40 -23.94
N LEU A 98 -3.08 -5.46 -24.59
CA LEU A 98 -1.99 -5.77 -25.53
C LEU A 98 -0.75 -6.35 -24.84
N LEU A 99 -0.54 -6.06 -23.55
CA LEU A 99 0.61 -6.54 -22.76
C LEU A 99 0.29 -7.79 -21.94
N LEU A 100 -0.91 -8.36 -22.08
CA LEU A 100 -1.40 -9.54 -21.35
C LEU A 100 -0.43 -10.73 -21.41
N PHE A 101 0.09 -11.04 -22.60
CA PHE A 101 1.03 -12.14 -22.84
C PHE A 101 2.41 -11.97 -22.19
N ARG A 102 2.75 -10.74 -21.76
CA ARG A 102 3.99 -10.39 -21.04
C ARG A 102 3.74 -10.17 -19.54
N SER A 103 2.54 -10.44 -19.05
CA SER A 103 2.19 -10.24 -17.64
C SER A 103 2.80 -11.32 -16.72
N ARG A 104 3.14 -10.91 -15.49
CA ARG A 104 3.62 -11.80 -14.42
C ARG A 104 2.58 -12.90 -14.09
N VAL A 105 1.30 -12.52 -14.02
CA VAL A 105 0.18 -13.45 -13.76
C VAL A 105 0.11 -14.57 -14.81
N LEU A 106 0.19 -14.24 -16.11
CA LEU A 106 0.14 -15.26 -17.16
C LEU A 106 1.39 -16.16 -17.17
N THR A 107 2.57 -15.62 -16.83
CA THR A 107 3.81 -16.41 -16.72
C THR A 107 3.88 -17.30 -15.47
N GLN A 108 3.18 -16.94 -14.39
CA GLN A 108 2.94 -17.81 -13.22
C GLN A 108 1.91 -18.91 -13.55
N LEU A 109 0.78 -18.55 -14.14
CA LEU A 109 -0.34 -19.47 -14.41
C LEU A 109 -0.16 -20.38 -15.64
N LYS A 110 0.94 -20.26 -16.38
CA LYS A 110 1.16 -21.01 -17.64
C LYS A 110 0.98 -22.53 -17.49
N TYR A 111 1.45 -23.15 -16.40
CA TYR A 111 1.35 -24.61 -16.24
C TYR A 111 -0.10 -25.08 -15.93
N PRO A 112 -0.84 -24.47 -14.97
CA PRO A 112 -2.28 -24.73 -14.83
C PRO A 112 -3.09 -24.52 -16.11
N LEU A 113 -2.83 -23.45 -16.86
CA LEU A 113 -3.56 -23.14 -18.09
C LEU A 113 -3.25 -24.13 -19.23
N MET A 114 -1.98 -24.54 -19.37
CA MET A 114 -1.60 -25.64 -20.26
C MET A 114 -2.30 -26.95 -19.89
N LEU A 115 -2.33 -27.31 -18.60
CA LEU A 115 -2.99 -28.53 -18.13
C LEU A 115 -4.49 -28.53 -18.45
N ILE A 116 -5.19 -27.43 -18.16
CA ILE A 116 -6.63 -27.30 -18.45
C ILE A 116 -6.89 -27.29 -19.98
N GLY A 117 -6.03 -26.65 -20.77
CA GLY A 117 -6.09 -26.69 -22.23
C GLY A 117 -5.90 -28.10 -22.80
N LEU A 118 -4.93 -28.86 -22.29
CA LEU A 118 -4.66 -30.25 -22.69
C LEU A 118 -5.82 -31.19 -22.31
N ILE A 119 -6.37 -31.05 -21.10
CA ILE A 119 -7.56 -31.80 -20.66
C ILE A 119 -8.77 -31.45 -21.55
N SER A 120 -8.97 -30.16 -21.85
CA SER A 120 -10.06 -29.71 -22.74
C SER A 120 -9.91 -30.29 -24.15
N ALA A 121 -8.69 -30.34 -24.69
CA ALA A 121 -8.39 -30.95 -25.98
C ALA A 121 -8.63 -32.47 -25.98
N ALA A 122 -8.22 -33.18 -24.93
CA ALA A 122 -8.48 -34.61 -24.78
C ALA A 122 -9.99 -34.92 -24.67
N VAL A 123 -10.75 -34.09 -23.94
CA VAL A 123 -12.22 -34.18 -23.87
C VAL A 123 -12.85 -33.94 -25.24
N CYS A 124 -12.48 -32.86 -25.95
CA CYS A 124 -13.01 -32.60 -27.29
C CYS A 124 -12.67 -33.73 -28.28
N GLN A 125 -11.44 -34.24 -28.27
CA GLN A 125 -11.00 -35.33 -29.13
C GLN A 125 -11.78 -36.63 -28.86
N THR A 126 -11.98 -36.99 -27.59
CA THR A 126 -12.71 -38.21 -27.22
C THR A 126 -14.19 -38.12 -27.60
N TYR A 127 -14.89 -37.05 -27.22
CA TYR A 127 -16.29 -36.87 -27.62
C TYR A 127 -16.46 -36.76 -29.14
N SER A 128 -15.56 -36.08 -29.85
CA SER A 128 -15.59 -36.01 -31.32
C SER A 128 -15.37 -37.39 -31.96
N HIS A 129 -14.49 -38.23 -31.39
CA HIS A 129 -14.24 -39.57 -31.90
C HIS A 129 -15.43 -40.51 -31.70
N TYR A 130 -15.99 -40.59 -30.48
CA TYR A 130 -17.18 -41.42 -30.24
C TYR A 130 -18.41 -40.93 -31.03
N SER A 131 -18.58 -39.61 -31.19
CA SER A 131 -19.62 -39.05 -32.07
C SER A 131 -19.44 -39.48 -33.53
N SER A 132 -18.19 -39.54 -34.04
CA SER A 132 -17.90 -40.06 -35.40
C SER A 132 -18.18 -41.56 -35.57
N LEU A 133 -18.22 -42.32 -34.47
CA LEU A 133 -18.62 -43.73 -34.43
C LEU A 133 -20.14 -43.92 -34.19
N GLY A 134 -20.91 -42.83 -34.13
CA GLY A 134 -22.35 -42.86 -33.80
C GLY A 134 -22.65 -43.17 -32.32
N VAL A 135 -21.65 -43.20 -31.45
CA VAL A 135 -21.78 -43.53 -30.02
C VAL A 135 -21.97 -42.25 -29.20
N ALA A 136 -23.18 -42.06 -28.68
CA ALA A 136 -23.49 -40.95 -27.79
C ALA A 136 -22.91 -41.19 -26.39
N LEU A 137 -21.73 -40.60 -26.10
CA LEU A 137 -21.24 -40.48 -24.73
C LEU A 137 -22.18 -39.59 -23.89
N GLY A 138 -22.47 -40.03 -22.67
CA GLY A 138 -23.26 -39.24 -21.72
C GLY A 138 -22.57 -37.93 -21.37
N GLN A 139 -23.25 -36.80 -21.55
CA GLN A 139 -22.74 -35.46 -21.27
C GLN A 139 -22.90 -35.14 -19.77
N ALA A 140 -21.91 -34.45 -19.18
CA ALA A 140 -22.07 -33.94 -17.82
C ALA A 140 -23.10 -32.79 -17.81
N PRO A 141 -24.09 -32.78 -16.90
CA PRO A 141 -25.07 -31.70 -16.85
C PRO A 141 -24.39 -30.39 -16.48
N LEU A 142 -24.78 -29.29 -17.14
CA LEU A 142 -24.21 -27.96 -16.89
C LEU A 142 -24.68 -27.34 -15.56
N VAL A 143 -25.86 -27.70 -15.07
CA VAL A 143 -26.51 -27.08 -13.90
C VAL A 143 -25.63 -27.11 -12.63
N PRO A 144 -24.98 -28.24 -12.24
CA PRO A 144 -24.03 -28.24 -11.13
C PRO A 144 -22.87 -27.26 -11.30
N PHE A 145 -22.36 -27.07 -12.52
CA PHE A 145 -21.27 -26.12 -12.79
C PHE A 145 -21.72 -24.66 -12.62
N THR A 146 -22.93 -24.31 -13.07
CA THR A 146 -23.51 -22.96 -12.88
C THR A 146 -23.79 -22.63 -11.42
N LEU A 147 -24.24 -23.61 -10.63
CA LEU A 147 -24.44 -23.43 -9.19
C LEU A 147 -23.11 -23.28 -8.45
N THR A 148 -22.13 -24.14 -8.75
CA THR A 148 -20.81 -24.13 -8.08
C THR A 148 -19.92 -22.96 -8.50
N SER A 149 -19.99 -22.47 -9.75
CA SER A 149 -19.22 -21.29 -10.18
C SER A 149 -19.56 -20.04 -9.35
N THR A 150 -20.83 -19.89 -8.96
CA THR A 150 -21.30 -18.80 -8.10
C THR A 150 -20.68 -18.88 -6.71
N VAL A 151 -20.60 -20.09 -6.13
CA VAL A 151 -19.94 -20.35 -4.84
C VAL A 151 -18.43 -20.13 -4.92
N ILE A 152 -17.77 -20.58 -5.99
CA ILE A 152 -16.33 -20.38 -6.22
C ILE A 152 -16.03 -18.88 -6.37
N GLY A 153 -16.83 -18.15 -7.14
CA GLY A 153 -16.69 -16.69 -7.28
C GLY A 153 -16.78 -15.97 -5.93
N LEU A 154 -17.75 -16.33 -5.09
CA LEU A 154 -17.89 -15.77 -3.75
C LEU A 154 -16.69 -16.10 -2.83
N LEU A 155 -16.19 -17.34 -2.87
CA LEU A 155 -14.99 -17.75 -2.12
C LEU A 155 -13.74 -16.97 -2.57
N LEU A 156 -13.58 -16.75 -3.88
CA LEU A 156 -12.48 -15.95 -4.43
C LEU A 156 -12.58 -14.47 -4.03
N VAL A 157 -13.77 -13.88 -3.99
CA VAL A 157 -13.98 -12.51 -3.48
C VAL A 157 -13.61 -12.43 -2.00
N PHE A 158 -14.07 -13.35 -1.15
CA PHE A 158 -13.72 -13.36 0.27
C PHE A 158 -12.21 -13.55 0.50
N ARG A 159 -11.55 -14.45 -0.25
CA ARG A 159 -10.10 -14.61 -0.23
C ARG A 159 -9.38 -13.30 -0.57
N THR A 160 -9.76 -12.68 -1.69
CA THR A 160 -9.13 -11.44 -2.18
C THR A 160 -9.32 -10.28 -1.21
N ASN A 161 -10.51 -10.16 -0.60
CA ASN A 161 -10.79 -9.14 0.41
C ASN A 161 -9.98 -9.34 1.70
N ALA A 162 -9.80 -10.58 2.16
CA ALA A 162 -8.94 -10.89 3.31
C ALA A 162 -7.45 -10.57 3.03
N SER A 163 -6.97 -10.85 1.80
CA SER A 163 -5.63 -10.44 1.36
C SER A 163 -5.48 -8.91 1.32
N TYR A 164 -6.46 -8.21 0.73
CA TYR A 164 -6.47 -6.74 0.66
C TYR A 164 -6.46 -6.07 2.04
N ALA A 165 -7.18 -6.62 3.02
CA ALA A 165 -7.17 -6.13 4.39
C ALA A 165 -5.76 -6.14 5.02
N ARG A 166 -4.99 -7.22 4.79
CA ARG A 166 -3.58 -7.33 5.24
C ARG A 166 -2.68 -6.29 4.58
N PHE A 167 -2.85 -6.09 3.27
CA PHE A 167 -2.12 -5.06 2.53
C PHE A 167 -2.44 -3.63 3.02
N TRP A 168 -3.71 -3.34 3.29
CA TRP A 168 -4.12 -2.07 3.86
C TRP A 168 -3.60 -1.85 5.28
N GLU A 169 -3.60 -2.88 6.13
CA GLU A 169 -3.01 -2.84 7.47
C GLU A 169 -1.50 -2.52 7.39
N ALA A 170 -0.75 -3.28 6.59
CA ALA A 170 0.69 -3.06 6.38
C ALA A 170 0.99 -1.66 5.82
N ARG A 171 0.21 -1.18 4.85
CA ARG A 171 0.35 0.19 4.32
C ARG A 171 0.07 1.24 5.38
N SER A 172 -0.89 1.01 6.26
CA SER A 172 -1.27 1.93 7.35
C SER A 172 -0.19 2.01 8.42
N LEU A 173 0.40 0.88 8.81
CA LEU A 173 1.53 0.80 9.76
C LEU A 173 2.76 1.55 9.24
N TRP A 174 3.12 1.37 7.97
CA TRP A 174 4.19 2.17 7.35
C TRP A 174 3.83 3.66 7.21
N GLY A 175 2.55 4.03 7.20
CA GLY A 175 2.09 5.42 7.35
C GLY A 175 2.30 5.97 8.76
N LEU A 176 2.01 5.18 9.79
CA LEU A 176 2.29 5.53 11.19
C LEU A 176 3.79 5.74 11.43
N ILE A 177 4.63 4.85 10.90
CA ILE A 177 6.10 4.96 10.99
C ILE A 177 6.61 6.26 10.36
N VAL A 178 6.15 6.62 9.15
CA VAL A 178 6.48 7.92 8.52
C VAL A 178 6.09 9.10 9.40
N ASN A 179 4.93 9.06 10.05
CA ASN A 179 4.47 10.14 10.92
C ASN A 179 5.27 10.21 12.23
N ARG A 180 5.52 9.07 12.89
CA ARG A 180 6.23 9.02 14.18
C ARG A 180 7.71 9.35 14.06
N THR A 181 8.38 8.91 13.00
CA THR A 181 9.74 9.38 12.69
C THR A 181 9.76 10.89 12.46
N ARG A 182 8.81 11.48 11.73
CA ARG A 182 8.71 12.96 11.56
C ARG A 182 8.48 13.68 12.88
N ASP A 183 7.60 13.16 13.74
CA ASP A 183 7.37 13.71 15.08
C ASP A 183 8.65 13.69 15.92
N LEU A 184 9.35 12.56 16.02
CA LEU A 184 10.60 12.44 16.78
C LEU A 184 11.70 13.37 16.24
N ASN A 185 11.84 13.50 14.92
CA ASN A 185 12.80 14.42 14.29
C ASN A 185 12.46 15.90 14.57
N ARG A 186 11.18 16.27 14.54
CA ARG A 186 10.72 17.62 14.91
C ARG A 186 10.90 17.90 16.41
N GLN A 187 10.62 16.91 17.26
CA GLN A 187 10.78 16.99 18.71
C GLN A 187 12.26 17.14 19.09
N THR A 188 13.17 16.32 18.57
CA THR A 188 14.62 16.48 18.79
C THR A 188 15.15 17.82 18.27
N ALA A 189 14.76 18.25 17.07
CA ALA A 189 15.14 19.56 16.50
C ALA A 189 14.64 20.76 17.33
N THR A 190 13.61 20.58 18.17
CA THR A 190 13.09 21.62 19.06
C THR A 190 13.63 21.53 20.49
N TRP A 191 13.63 20.33 21.08
CA TRP A 191 13.83 20.12 22.52
C TRP A 191 15.27 19.83 22.92
N PHE A 192 16.08 19.23 22.03
CA PHE A 192 17.52 19.02 22.27
C PHE A 192 18.30 20.31 21.99
N SER A 193 17.97 21.44 22.62
CA SER A 193 18.72 22.71 22.51
C SER A 193 18.30 23.74 23.56
N LYS A 194 18.97 23.73 24.72
CA LYS A 194 19.05 24.90 25.63
C LYS A 194 20.43 25.10 26.26
N SER A 195 21.17 24.02 26.56
CA SER A 195 22.37 24.10 27.42
C SER A 195 23.73 24.21 26.70
N ALA A 196 23.95 23.50 25.58
CA ALA A 196 25.27 23.42 24.93
C ALA A 196 25.18 23.13 23.41
N PRO A 197 25.20 24.15 22.53
CA PRO A 197 24.86 24.01 21.10
C PRO A 197 25.65 22.94 20.34
N ALA A 198 26.97 22.84 20.54
CA ALA A 198 27.82 21.88 19.83
C ALA A 198 27.51 20.40 20.19
N LYS A 199 27.31 20.12 21.50
CA LYS A 199 26.88 18.79 21.99
C LYS A 199 25.48 18.44 21.46
N HIS A 200 24.58 19.42 21.45
CA HIS A 200 23.22 19.26 20.93
C HIS A 200 23.19 18.91 19.44
N HIS A 201 24.03 19.55 18.61
CA HIS A 201 24.13 19.23 17.18
C HIS A 201 24.56 17.77 16.93
N SER A 202 25.59 17.28 17.62
CA SER A 202 26.05 15.89 17.44
C SER A 202 25.01 14.87 17.92
N MET A 203 24.30 15.15 19.02
CA MET A 203 23.23 14.29 19.54
C MET A 203 22.01 14.24 18.62
N ARG A 204 21.62 15.37 18.02
CA ARG A 204 20.57 15.44 16.97
C ARG A 204 20.96 14.61 15.76
N ALA A 205 22.16 14.83 15.20
CA ALA A 205 22.66 14.06 14.06
C ALA A 205 22.72 12.56 14.36
N CYS A 206 23.14 12.17 15.58
CA CYS A 206 23.10 10.77 16.02
C CYS A 206 21.67 10.21 15.99
N PHE A 207 20.72 10.89 16.63
CA PHE A 207 19.32 10.45 16.68
C PHE A 207 18.71 10.28 15.28
N GLN A 208 19.00 11.19 14.35
CA GLN A 208 18.50 11.08 12.97
C GLN A 208 19.09 9.88 12.21
N ARG A 209 20.39 9.64 12.34
CA ARG A 209 21.06 8.47 11.73
C ARG A 209 20.49 7.16 12.28
N TRP A 210 20.18 7.10 13.58
CA TRP A 210 19.50 5.95 14.19
C TRP A 210 18.01 5.84 13.81
N THR A 211 17.34 6.96 13.56
CA THR A 211 15.97 6.95 13.00
C THR A 211 15.94 6.38 11.57
N ALA A 212 16.95 6.70 10.75
CA ALA A 212 17.14 6.08 9.44
C ALA A 212 17.52 4.59 9.59
N ALA A 213 18.44 4.25 10.50
CA ALA A 213 18.83 2.87 10.79
C ALA A 213 17.64 1.99 11.21
N PHE A 214 16.70 2.50 12.00
CA PHE A 214 15.47 1.82 12.34
C PHE A 214 14.64 1.46 11.10
N VAL A 215 14.37 2.42 10.20
CA VAL A 215 13.48 2.14 9.05
C VAL A 215 14.13 1.24 7.99
N TYR A 216 15.43 1.36 7.75
CA TYR A 216 16.16 0.43 6.87
C TYR A 216 16.31 -0.97 7.49
N SER A 217 16.59 -1.07 8.80
CA SER A 217 16.63 -2.39 9.45
C SER A 217 15.26 -3.05 9.55
N LEU A 218 14.17 -2.29 9.69
CA LEU A 218 12.79 -2.77 9.55
C LEU A 218 12.51 -3.24 8.11
N LYS A 219 12.89 -2.46 7.09
CA LYS A 219 12.78 -2.85 5.67
C LYS A 219 13.44 -4.20 5.41
N CYS A 220 14.67 -4.38 5.88
CA CYS A 220 15.46 -5.60 5.69
C CYS A 220 15.09 -6.74 6.66
N HIS A 221 14.30 -6.48 7.70
CA HIS A 221 13.69 -7.52 8.55
C HIS A 221 12.39 -8.07 7.95
N LEU A 222 11.67 -7.25 7.17
CA LEU A 222 10.39 -7.63 6.55
C LEU A 222 10.52 -8.18 5.12
N ARG A 223 11.74 -8.26 4.56
CA ARG A 223 12.01 -8.78 3.21
C ARG A 223 13.17 -9.77 3.22
N GLU A 224 13.04 -10.87 2.51
CA GLU A 224 14.11 -11.87 2.32
C GLU A 224 15.35 -11.32 1.58
N LYS A 225 15.18 -10.22 0.84
CA LYS A 225 16.23 -9.58 0.02
C LYS A 225 16.41 -8.13 0.46
N GLY A 226 17.57 -7.84 1.04
CA GLY A 226 18.02 -6.50 1.40
C GLY A 226 19.40 -6.56 2.01
N ASP A 227 20.34 -5.78 1.46
CA ASP A 227 21.67 -5.61 2.06
C ASP A 227 21.66 -4.39 2.99
N LEU A 228 21.40 -4.66 4.27
CA LEU A 228 21.38 -3.63 5.32
C LEU A 228 22.75 -2.95 5.51
N ALA A 229 23.86 -3.62 5.16
CA ALA A 229 25.18 -3.02 5.24
C ALA A 229 25.40 -2.02 4.10
N ALA A 230 24.94 -2.35 2.88
CA ALA A 230 24.95 -1.42 1.76
C ALA A 230 23.99 -0.23 1.98
N ASP A 231 22.75 -0.48 2.41
CA ASP A 231 21.73 0.56 2.68
C ASP A 231 22.19 1.62 3.71
N LEU A 232 23.00 1.22 4.71
CA LEU A 232 23.38 2.09 5.83
C LEU A 232 24.84 2.55 5.83
N LYS A 233 25.66 2.13 4.85
CA LYS A 233 27.10 2.43 4.78
C LYS A 233 27.42 3.93 4.87
N ASP A 234 26.61 4.77 4.22
CA ASP A 234 26.81 6.23 4.17
C ASP A 234 25.94 6.97 5.22
N ILE A 235 25.26 6.23 6.12
CA ILE A 235 24.34 6.75 7.15
C ILE A 235 24.86 6.46 8.56
N LEU A 236 25.48 5.29 8.79
CA LEU A 236 26.08 4.91 10.08
C LEU A 236 27.61 4.84 9.99
N PRO A 237 28.35 5.42 10.95
CA PRO A 237 29.78 5.12 11.14
C PRO A 237 30.03 3.62 11.26
N PRO A 238 31.17 3.08 10.79
CA PRO A 238 31.42 1.64 10.73
C PRO A 238 31.16 0.89 12.05
N ARG A 239 31.58 1.45 13.20
CA ARG A 239 31.35 0.87 14.54
C ARG A 239 29.87 0.77 14.92
N GLU A 240 29.05 1.75 14.53
CA GLU A 240 27.61 1.75 14.78
C GLU A 240 26.90 0.73 13.87
N LEU A 241 27.37 0.60 12.62
CA LEU A 241 26.88 -0.39 11.67
C LEU A 241 27.26 -1.82 12.08
N GLU A 242 28.48 -2.06 12.51
CA GLU A 242 28.95 -3.36 13.04
C GLU A 242 28.09 -3.82 14.24
N ALA A 243 27.81 -2.92 15.19
CA ALA A 243 26.96 -3.21 16.35
C ALA A 243 25.51 -3.55 15.93
N LEU A 244 24.93 -2.79 14.99
CA LEU A 244 23.59 -3.06 14.44
C LEU A 244 23.54 -4.38 13.66
N LEU A 245 24.58 -4.73 12.91
CA LEU A 245 24.64 -5.98 12.14
C LEU A 245 24.79 -7.21 13.05
N ALA A 246 25.53 -7.09 14.15
CA ALA A 246 25.71 -8.12 15.17
C ALA A 246 24.45 -8.36 16.02
N ALA A 247 23.55 -7.37 16.15
CA ALA A 247 22.32 -7.50 16.90
C ALA A 247 21.37 -8.55 16.30
N LYS A 248 20.89 -9.49 17.12
CA LYS A 248 19.92 -10.54 16.71
C LYS A 248 18.59 -9.94 16.22
N HIS A 249 18.15 -8.81 16.79
CA HIS A 249 16.89 -8.16 16.43
C HIS A 249 17.14 -6.69 16.07
N ARG A 250 17.65 -6.47 14.86
CA ARG A 250 18.20 -5.19 14.37
C ARG A 250 17.27 -3.97 14.53
N PRO A 251 15.97 -4.00 14.14
CA PRO A 251 15.10 -2.84 14.33
C PRO A 251 14.80 -2.54 15.82
N LEU A 252 14.70 -3.56 16.68
CA LEU A 252 14.52 -3.34 18.12
C LEU A 252 15.79 -2.77 18.77
N TYR A 253 16.98 -3.22 18.33
CA TYR A 253 18.25 -2.62 18.74
C TYR A 253 18.37 -1.15 18.32
N ALA A 254 17.87 -0.78 17.13
CA ALA A 254 17.80 0.62 16.72
C ALA A 254 16.83 1.45 17.59
N LEU A 255 15.68 0.89 18.01
CA LEU A 255 14.78 1.55 18.97
C LEU A 255 15.43 1.72 20.35
N GLN A 256 16.10 0.70 20.88
CA GLN A 256 16.85 0.74 22.14
C GLN A 256 17.85 1.93 22.16
N VAL A 257 18.64 2.10 21.09
CA VAL A 257 19.59 3.22 20.98
C VAL A 257 18.88 4.57 20.88
N LEU A 258 17.71 4.65 20.24
CA LEU A 258 16.90 5.88 20.23
C LEU A 258 16.37 6.23 21.63
N SER A 259 15.88 5.25 22.40
CA SER A 259 15.47 5.46 23.80
C SER A 259 16.64 5.90 24.69
N GLU A 260 17.84 5.33 24.51
CA GLU A 260 19.05 5.77 25.20
C GLU A 260 19.43 7.23 24.87
N LEU A 261 19.26 7.66 23.61
CA LEU A 261 19.46 9.06 23.21
C LEU A 261 18.38 10.00 23.77
N VAL A 262 17.13 9.55 23.93
CA VAL A 262 16.10 10.31 24.67
C VAL A 262 16.48 10.44 26.15
N ALA A 263 16.88 9.34 26.78
CA ALA A 263 17.27 9.30 28.19
C ALA A 263 18.47 10.21 28.49
N ALA A 264 19.49 10.21 27.61
CA ALA A 264 20.70 11.03 27.72
C ALA A 264 20.51 12.53 27.40
N SER A 265 19.35 12.94 26.88
CA SER A 265 19.09 14.32 26.47
C SER A 265 18.83 15.28 27.66
N ASP A 266 19.05 16.58 27.44
CA ASP A 266 18.75 17.65 28.41
C ASP A 266 17.24 18.01 28.48
N ALA A 267 16.35 17.23 27.86
CA ALA A 267 14.91 17.48 27.86
C ALA A 267 14.28 17.22 29.25
N SER A 268 13.18 17.91 29.58
CA SER A 268 12.46 17.65 30.83
C SER A 268 11.79 16.28 30.82
N VAL A 269 11.56 15.69 32.00
CA VAL A 269 10.97 14.34 32.15
C VAL A 269 9.64 14.19 31.39
N PHE A 270 8.80 15.23 31.42
CA PHE A 270 7.54 15.27 30.66
C PHE A 270 7.75 15.20 29.14
N LEU A 271 8.75 15.91 28.60
CA LEU A 271 9.07 15.87 27.17
C LEU A 271 9.72 14.53 26.78
N LYS A 272 10.55 13.95 27.65
CA LYS A 272 11.09 12.59 27.45
C LYS A 272 9.97 11.57 27.37
N GLY A 273 8.97 11.63 28.25
CA GLY A 273 7.78 10.76 28.18
C GLY A 273 6.99 10.92 26.86
N GLN A 274 6.87 12.14 26.33
CA GLN A 274 6.27 12.34 25.00
C GLN A 274 7.10 11.75 23.86
N MET A 275 8.44 11.78 23.94
CA MET A 275 9.30 11.12 22.95
C MET A 275 9.20 9.60 23.06
N ASP A 276 9.19 9.06 24.28
CA ASP A 276 9.12 7.63 24.57
C ASP A 276 7.81 7.02 24.06
N GLU A 277 6.67 7.69 24.27
CA GLU A 277 5.37 7.35 23.67
C GLU A 277 5.44 7.26 22.12
N ASN A 278 6.22 8.13 21.46
CA ASN A 278 6.41 8.07 20.02
C ASN A 278 7.35 6.92 19.58
N LEU A 279 8.23 6.43 20.47
CA LEU A 279 9.07 5.25 20.25
C LEU A 279 8.28 3.95 20.48
N THR A 280 7.45 3.89 21.53
CA THR A 280 6.50 2.78 21.78
C THR A 280 5.60 2.56 20.57
N GLN A 281 5.06 3.62 19.97
CA GLN A 281 4.24 3.52 18.75
C GLN A 281 5.03 3.13 17.48
N LEU A 282 6.38 3.15 17.50
CA LEU A 282 7.21 2.50 16.47
C LEU A 282 7.46 1.02 16.78
N GLU A 283 7.56 0.64 18.06
CA GLU A 283 7.65 -0.77 18.49
C GLU A 283 6.35 -1.53 18.20
N ASP A 284 5.19 -0.94 18.52
CA ASP A 284 3.87 -1.45 18.14
C ASP A 284 3.78 -1.68 16.62
N ALA A 285 4.29 -0.75 15.82
CA ALA A 285 4.28 -0.84 14.37
C ALA A 285 5.23 -1.93 13.83
N LEU A 286 6.40 -2.10 14.45
CA LEU A 286 7.33 -3.20 14.21
C LEU A 286 6.66 -4.56 14.51
N GLY A 287 6.11 -4.74 15.72
CA GLY A 287 5.44 -5.97 16.15
C GLY A 287 4.21 -6.29 15.31
N ALA A 288 3.42 -5.29 14.90
CA ALA A 288 2.29 -5.46 14.00
C ALA A 288 2.73 -5.85 12.58
N CYS A 289 3.87 -5.36 12.07
CA CYS A 289 4.43 -5.82 10.80
C CYS A 289 4.96 -7.26 10.89
N GLU A 290 5.64 -7.62 11.98
CA GLU A 290 6.08 -9.00 12.24
C GLU A 290 4.90 -9.97 12.32
N LYS A 291 3.81 -9.58 12.96
CA LYS A 291 2.53 -10.32 12.97
C LYS A 291 2.04 -10.56 11.53
N ILE A 292 1.90 -9.51 10.71
CA ILE A 292 1.43 -9.64 9.32
C ILE A 292 2.32 -10.60 8.51
N LEU A 293 3.64 -10.51 8.66
CA LEU A 293 4.60 -11.37 7.96
C LEU A 293 4.51 -12.83 8.42
N ARG A 294 4.49 -13.08 9.73
CA ARG A 294 4.58 -14.44 10.31
C ARG A 294 3.24 -15.19 10.39
N THR A 295 2.10 -14.48 10.37
CA THR A 295 0.77 -15.11 10.34
C THR A 295 0.08 -14.85 9.00
N PRO A 296 0.24 -15.73 7.99
CA PRO A 296 -0.52 -15.68 6.73
C PRO A 296 -1.99 -16.09 6.92
N ILE A 297 -2.80 -16.07 5.85
CA ILE A 297 -4.19 -16.54 5.91
C ILE A 297 -4.20 -18.04 6.24
N PRO A 298 -5.09 -18.55 7.12
CA PRO A 298 -5.09 -19.95 7.55
C PRO A 298 -5.03 -20.93 6.39
N ALA A 299 -3.94 -21.71 6.31
CA ALA A 299 -3.62 -22.52 5.14
C ALA A 299 -4.66 -23.61 4.80
N SER A 300 -5.56 -23.96 5.72
CA SER A 300 -6.77 -24.76 5.43
C SER A 300 -7.66 -24.10 4.38
N TYR A 301 -7.90 -22.79 4.50
CA TYR A 301 -8.72 -22.00 3.59
C TYR A 301 -8.07 -21.91 2.21
N THR A 302 -6.80 -21.50 2.13
CA THR A 302 -6.04 -21.41 0.88
C THR A 302 -5.98 -22.76 0.14
N ARG A 303 -5.72 -23.86 0.86
CA ARG A 303 -5.72 -25.21 0.26
C ARG A 303 -7.10 -25.64 -0.22
N GLN A 304 -8.17 -25.32 0.49
CA GLN A 304 -9.52 -25.74 0.10
C GLN A 304 -10.01 -25.00 -1.14
N THR A 305 -9.85 -23.67 -1.19
CA THR A 305 -10.26 -22.85 -2.35
C THR A 305 -9.51 -23.29 -3.61
N SER A 306 -8.19 -23.42 -3.54
CA SER A 306 -7.37 -23.79 -4.70
C SER A 306 -7.66 -25.21 -5.21
N ARG A 307 -7.80 -26.20 -4.32
CA ARG A 307 -8.20 -27.57 -4.70
C ARG A 307 -9.57 -27.60 -5.36
N PHE A 308 -10.55 -26.89 -4.80
CA PHE A 308 -11.90 -26.86 -5.35
C PHE A 308 -11.95 -26.17 -6.72
N LEU A 309 -11.22 -25.05 -6.87
CA LEU A 309 -11.11 -24.34 -8.15
C LEU A 309 -10.43 -25.19 -9.23
N VAL A 310 -9.30 -25.83 -8.93
CA VAL A 310 -8.59 -26.68 -9.92
C VAL A 310 -9.45 -27.87 -10.33
N LEU A 311 -10.07 -28.58 -9.37
CA LEU A 311 -10.96 -29.71 -9.68
C LEU A 311 -12.15 -29.26 -10.55
N TRP A 312 -12.79 -28.14 -10.21
CA TRP A 312 -13.89 -27.58 -10.99
C TRP A 312 -13.48 -27.23 -12.42
N LEU A 313 -12.36 -26.52 -12.60
CA LEU A 313 -11.83 -26.15 -13.91
C LEU A 313 -11.40 -27.35 -14.76
N THR A 314 -10.87 -28.42 -14.16
CA THR A 314 -10.51 -29.64 -14.91
C THR A 314 -11.72 -30.47 -15.32
N CYS A 315 -12.84 -30.39 -14.57
CA CYS A 315 -14.08 -31.09 -14.92
C CYS A 315 -14.98 -30.31 -15.89
N LEU A 316 -14.87 -28.96 -15.91
CA LEU A 316 -15.69 -28.06 -16.73
C LEU A 316 -15.81 -28.43 -18.23
N PRO A 317 -14.75 -28.90 -18.93
CA PRO A 317 -14.86 -29.26 -20.35
C PRO A 317 -15.89 -30.36 -20.65
N LEU A 318 -16.14 -31.27 -19.70
CA LEU A 318 -17.11 -32.37 -19.83
C LEU A 318 -18.56 -31.88 -19.94
N ALA A 319 -18.87 -30.71 -19.41
CA ALA A 319 -20.18 -30.06 -19.50
C ALA A 319 -20.26 -29.03 -20.64
N LEU A 320 -19.12 -28.46 -21.04
CA LEU A 320 -19.06 -27.49 -22.15
C LEU A 320 -19.10 -28.12 -23.54
N TRP A 321 -18.70 -29.40 -23.71
CA TRP A 321 -18.71 -30.05 -25.03
C TRP A 321 -20.09 -30.00 -25.71
N GLY A 322 -21.17 -30.29 -25.00
CA GLY A 322 -22.53 -30.30 -25.55
C GLY A 322 -22.95 -28.99 -26.21
N PRO A 323 -22.87 -27.83 -25.53
CA PRO A 323 -23.24 -26.53 -26.10
C PRO A 323 -22.16 -25.87 -26.98
N CYS A 324 -20.87 -26.24 -26.85
CA CYS A 324 -19.76 -25.48 -27.48
C CYS A 324 -18.90 -26.30 -28.46
N GLY A 325 -18.97 -27.62 -28.46
CA GLY A 325 -18.12 -28.49 -29.29
C GLY A 325 -16.64 -28.14 -29.14
N TRP A 326 -15.94 -27.95 -30.27
CA TRP A 326 -14.53 -27.54 -30.30
C TRP A 326 -14.24 -26.16 -29.69
N ALA A 327 -15.23 -25.26 -29.58
CA ALA A 327 -15.05 -23.98 -28.87
C ALA A 327 -14.88 -24.14 -27.35
N THR A 328 -15.13 -25.33 -26.81
CA THR A 328 -14.85 -25.67 -25.40
C THR A 328 -13.40 -25.39 -25.01
N ILE A 329 -12.42 -25.63 -25.89
CA ILE A 329 -11.00 -25.45 -25.57
C ILE A 329 -10.65 -23.98 -25.24
N PRO A 330 -10.87 -23.00 -26.13
CA PRO A 330 -10.60 -21.59 -25.80
C PRO A 330 -11.50 -21.05 -24.68
N ILE A 331 -12.76 -21.51 -24.57
CA ILE A 331 -13.68 -21.07 -23.51
C ILE A 331 -13.21 -21.54 -22.13
N ALA A 332 -12.84 -22.83 -21.99
CA ALA A 332 -12.35 -23.37 -20.72
C ALA A 332 -11.03 -22.73 -20.28
N VAL A 333 -10.09 -22.49 -21.22
CA VAL A 333 -8.82 -21.78 -20.93
C VAL A 333 -9.07 -20.31 -20.54
N LEU A 334 -10.04 -19.63 -21.16
CA LEU A 334 -10.41 -18.25 -20.78
C LEU A 334 -11.03 -18.19 -19.38
N ILE A 335 -11.96 -19.09 -19.06
CA ILE A 335 -12.57 -19.18 -17.72
C ILE A 335 -11.50 -19.50 -16.67
N ALA A 336 -10.60 -20.44 -16.97
CA ALA A 336 -9.47 -20.76 -16.11
C ALA A 336 -8.54 -19.56 -15.87
N PHE A 337 -8.19 -18.81 -16.92
CA PHE A 337 -7.38 -17.60 -16.79
C PHE A 337 -8.04 -16.56 -15.87
N CYS A 338 -9.35 -16.32 -16.02
CA CYS A 338 -10.08 -15.38 -15.17
C CYS A 338 -10.12 -15.82 -13.71
N MET A 339 -10.47 -17.08 -13.42
CA MET A 339 -10.65 -17.54 -12.02
C MET A 339 -9.32 -17.79 -11.30
N LEU A 340 -8.34 -18.42 -11.95
CA LEU A 340 -7.00 -18.59 -11.40
C LEU A 340 -6.26 -17.25 -11.29
N GLY A 341 -6.52 -16.31 -12.21
CA GLY A 341 -5.99 -14.94 -12.15
C GLY A 341 -6.43 -14.21 -10.87
N ILE A 342 -7.68 -14.38 -10.45
CA ILE A 342 -8.18 -13.82 -9.19
C ILE A 342 -7.53 -14.51 -7.97
N GLU A 343 -7.37 -15.84 -7.99
CA GLU A 343 -6.68 -16.55 -6.89
C GLU A 343 -5.21 -16.11 -6.76
N GLU A 344 -4.48 -16.01 -7.88
CA GLU A 344 -3.08 -15.56 -7.94
C GLU A 344 -2.93 -14.11 -7.49
N ILE A 345 -3.81 -13.19 -7.91
CA ILE A 345 -3.84 -11.81 -7.40
C ILE A 345 -4.08 -11.80 -5.88
N GLY A 346 -4.97 -12.66 -5.37
CA GLY A 346 -5.20 -12.85 -3.95
C GLY A 346 -3.96 -13.35 -3.19
N VAL A 347 -3.20 -14.31 -3.74
CA VAL A 347 -1.91 -14.77 -3.20
C VAL A 347 -0.87 -13.64 -3.19
N SER A 348 -0.75 -12.93 -4.31
CA SER A 348 0.21 -11.84 -4.50
C SER A 348 0.02 -10.71 -3.48
N ILE A 349 -1.24 -10.32 -3.22
CA ILE A 349 -1.58 -9.27 -2.23
C ILE A 349 -1.50 -9.78 -0.77
N GLU A 350 -1.45 -11.09 -0.54
CA GLU A 350 -1.38 -11.69 0.82
C GLU A 350 -0.05 -11.39 1.54
N GLU A 351 1.02 -11.15 0.78
CA GLU A 351 2.36 -10.75 1.25
C GLU A 351 2.64 -9.30 0.80
N PRO A 352 2.49 -8.30 1.68
CA PRO A 352 2.46 -6.91 1.25
C PRO A 352 3.82 -6.21 1.19
N PHE A 353 4.90 -6.78 1.74
CA PHE A 353 6.17 -6.08 1.94
C PHE A 353 7.08 -6.12 0.70
N THR A 354 6.91 -7.09 -0.20
CA THR A 354 7.44 -7.00 -1.57
C THR A 354 6.68 -6.00 -2.44
N HIS A 355 5.36 -5.88 -2.26
CA HIS A 355 4.50 -4.98 -3.05
C HIS A 355 4.49 -3.52 -2.56
N LEU A 356 4.89 -3.25 -1.32
CA LEU A 356 5.04 -1.89 -0.80
C LEU A 356 6.36 -1.25 -1.24
N SER A 357 6.30 0.07 -1.47
CA SER A 357 7.40 0.93 -1.93
C SER A 357 8.45 1.23 -0.84
N LEU A 358 8.86 0.23 -0.07
CA LEU A 358 9.61 0.42 1.19
C LEU A 358 10.93 1.18 1.01
N ASP A 359 11.67 0.97 -0.08
CA ASP A 359 12.90 1.71 -0.36
C ASP A 359 12.64 3.19 -0.57
N ALA A 360 11.60 3.53 -1.35
CA ALA A 360 11.19 4.91 -1.58
C ALA A 360 10.59 5.55 -0.33
N ILE A 361 9.96 4.78 0.56
CA ILE A 361 9.50 5.24 1.89
C ILE A 361 10.69 5.52 2.81
N CYS A 362 11.67 4.61 2.92
CA CYS A 362 12.87 4.81 3.74
C CYS A 362 13.71 5.98 3.24
N GLY A 363 13.87 6.12 1.92
CA GLY A 363 14.51 7.28 1.28
C GLY A 363 13.77 8.59 1.57
N THR A 364 12.43 8.59 1.53
CA THR A 364 11.62 9.76 1.91
C THR A 364 11.81 10.14 3.37
N ILE A 365 11.78 9.17 4.29
CA ILE A 365 12.02 9.42 5.72
C ILE A 365 13.42 10.01 5.93
N THR A 366 14.45 9.40 5.32
CA THR A 366 15.85 9.84 5.45
C THR A 366 16.09 11.23 4.86
N ALA A 367 15.47 11.57 3.72
CA ALA A 367 15.50 12.92 3.17
C ALA A 367 14.85 13.93 4.12
N ASN A 368 13.66 13.61 4.65
CA ASN A 368 12.97 14.44 5.64
C ASN A 368 13.74 14.58 6.96
N THR A 369 14.51 13.58 7.41
CA THR A 369 15.38 13.75 8.59
C THR A 369 16.49 14.75 8.27
N ARG A 370 17.22 14.50 7.17
CA ARG A 370 18.38 15.29 6.75
C ARG A 370 18.05 16.77 6.55
N GLU A 371 16.96 17.07 5.84
CA GLU A 371 16.43 18.43 5.63
C GLU A 371 16.22 19.17 6.98
N LEU A 372 15.69 18.48 7.99
CA LEU A 372 15.47 19.05 9.32
C LEU A 372 16.79 19.36 10.06
N VAL A 373 17.86 18.57 9.88
CA VAL A 373 19.19 18.92 10.43
C VAL A 373 19.86 20.03 9.65
N GLU A 374 19.81 20.01 8.32
CA GLU A 374 20.41 21.06 7.47
C GLU A 374 19.74 22.43 7.73
N THR A 375 18.44 22.46 8.03
CA THR A 375 17.70 23.68 8.37
C THR A 375 17.95 24.18 9.81
N HIS A 376 18.31 23.31 10.75
CA HIS A 376 18.47 23.62 12.19
C HIS A 376 19.90 23.41 12.73
N GLY A 377 20.88 23.26 11.84
CA GLY A 377 22.30 23.20 12.17
C GLY A 377 22.93 24.59 12.37
N PRO A 378 24.18 24.66 12.84
CA PRO A 378 24.96 25.91 12.83
C PRO A 378 25.10 26.39 11.38
N ARG A 379 24.84 27.68 11.11
CA ARG A 379 25.05 28.21 9.76
C ARG A 379 26.55 28.27 9.45
N PRO A 380 26.98 28.04 8.20
CA PRO A 380 28.38 28.25 7.79
C PRO A 380 28.73 29.75 7.88
N GLY A 381 29.16 30.15 9.07
CA GLY A 381 29.38 31.53 9.50
C GLY A 381 29.39 31.67 11.03
N ASP A 382 28.49 30.97 11.72
CA ASP A 382 28.31 31.03 13.19
C ASP A 382 29.52 30.44 13.96
N ALA A 383 30.45 29.76 13.27
CA ALA A 383 31.68 29.23 13.85
C ALA A 383 32.64 30.33 14.34
N ASN A 384 32.55 31.55 13.80
CA ASN A 384 33.42 32.69 14.14
C ASN A 384 32.79 33.62 15.21
N GLY A 385 32.42 33.06 16.36
CA GLY A 385 32.24 33.80 17.62
C GLY A 385 31.03 34.74 17.74
N ALA A 386 30.28 35.00 16.66
CA ALA A 386 29.06 35.80 16.69
C ALA A 386 27.83 34.91 16.85
N ALA A 387 27.26 34.85 18.06
CA ALA A 387 25.98 34.18 18.27
C ALA A 387 24.86 34.98 17.56
N PRO A 388 24.05 34.36 16.68
CA PRO A 388 22.95 35.05 16.02
C PRO A 388 21.87 35.43 17.04
N SER A 389 21.85 36.69 17.46
CA SER A 389 20.83 37.31 18.31
C SER A 389 19.52 37.48 17.52
N GLY A 390 18.85 36.35 17.27
CA GLY A 390 17.69 36.23 16.39
C GLY A 390 17.04 34.85 16.51
N SER A 391 16.89 34.36 17.75
CA SER A 391 16.08 33.17 18.01
C SER A 391 14.62 33.46 17.65
N VAL A 392 13.93 32.48 17.07
CA VAL A 392 12.52 32.64 16.62
C VAL A 392 11.60 33.12 17.75
N SER A 393 11.95 32.86 19.02
CA SER A 393 11.26 33.41 20.20
C SER A 393 11.15 34.94 20.20
N GLN A 394 12.13 35.69 19.68
CA GLN A 394 12.04 37.16 19.61
C GLN A 394 10.95 37.65 18.66
N ALA A 395 10.58 36.87 17.63
CA ALA A 395 9.46 37.18 16.75
C ALA A 395 8.09 36.83 17.38
N VAL A 396 8.07 36.05 18.47
CA VAL A 396 6.85 35.66 19.19
C VAL A 396 6.58 36.58 20.40
N SER A 397 7.62 37.24 20.95
CA SER A 397 7.51 38.21 22.04
C SER A 397 7.35 39.67 21.57
N ALA A 398 6.95 39.88 20.31
CA ALA A 398 6.86 41.20 19.66
C ALA A 398 5.48 41.48 19.01
N ASN A 399 4.43 40.84 19.52
CA ASN A 399 3.00 41.01 19.18
C ASN A 399 2.16 40.95 20.47
#